data_AF-A0A6N2WKY8-F1
#
_entry.id   AF-A0A6N2WKY8-F1
#
_cell.length_a   1.000
_cell.length_b   1.000
_cell.length_c   1.000
_cell.angle_alpha   90.00
_cell.angle_beta   90.00
_cell.angle_gamma   90.00
#
_symmetry.space_group_name_H-M   'P 1'
#
loop_
_entity.id
_entity.type
_entity.pdbx_description
1 polymer ?
#
loop_
_entity_poly.entity_id
_entity_poly.type
_entity_poly.pdbx_seq_one_letter_code
_entity_poly.pdbx_strand_id
1 'polypeptide(L)'
;MMCVLAYLDRYVYPVLILLAGLLAELFRDRNTMLCVLALGILLDGIYNLVGYLCRWKHIYLCYQSMSHTKMTPTRIEWERLAKKDAYGVPATLIIGGIIGILVSIFLK
;
A
#
# COMPACT_ATOMS: atom_id res chain seq x y z
N MET A 1 -15.10 14.07 -0.20
CA MET A 1 -14.95 12.69 -0.72
C MET A 1 -13.49 12.29 -0.92
N MET A 2 -12.64 13.10 -1.58
CA MET A 2 -11.25 12.70 -1.86
C MET A 2 -10.35 12.50 -0.63
N CYS A 3 -10.52 13.29 0.44
CA CYS A 3 -9.77 13.06 1.68
C CYS A 3 -10.17 11.74 2.35
N VAL A 4 -11.44 11.36 2.28
CA VAL A 4 -11.95 10.09 2.85
C VAL A 4 -11.32 8.90 2.13
N LEU A 5 -11.23 8.96 0.79
CA LEU A 5 -10.52 7.95 0.00
C LEU A 5 -9.04 7.85 0.39
N ALA A 6 -8.37 8.98 0.64
CA ALA A 6 -6.98 8.99 1.11
C ALA A 6 -6.81 8.37 2.51
N TYR A 7 -7.79 8.56 3.41
CA TYR A 7 -7.80 7.91 4.72
C TYR A 7 -8.10 6.41 4.63
N LEU A 8 -9.02 6.01 3.74
CA LEU A 8 -9.31 4.60 3.45
C LEU A 8 -8.06 3.89 2.93
N ASP A 9 -7.38 4.49 1.96
CA ASP A 9 -6.13 3.98 1.39
C ASP A 9 -5.04 3.84 2.47
N ARG A 10 -4.87 4.85 3.33
CA ARG A 10 -3.84 4.85 4.38
C ARG A 10 -4.08 3.87 5.52
N TYR A 11 -5.34 3.69 5.96
CA TYR A 11 -5.64 2.97 7.20
C TYR A 11 -6.51 1.73 6.99
N VAL A 12 -7.50 1.81 6.11
CA VAL A 12 -8.43 0.71 5.91
C VAL A 12 -7.78 -0.40 5.09
N TYR A 13 -7.03 -0.05 4.04
CA TYR A 13 -6.39 -1.05 3.19
C TYR A 13 -5.35 -1.93 3.94
N PRO A 14 -4.43 -1.36 4.75
CA PRO A 14 -3.51 -2.19 5.55
C PRO A 14 -4.22 -3.06 6.59
N VAL A 15 -5.28 -2.53 7.22
CA VAL A 15 -6.08 -3.29 8.18
C VAL A 15 -6.81 -4.45 7.51
N LEU A 16 -7.35 -4.25 6.29
CA LEU A 16 -7.98 -5.31 5.51
C LEU A 16 -6.98 -6.40 5.11
N ILE A 17 -5.75 -6.05 4.72
CA ILE A 17 -4.70 -7.03 4.42
C ILE A 17 -4.39 -7.87 5.66
N LEU A 18 -4.24 -7.24 6.83
CA LEU A 18 -3.98 -7.95 8.08
C LEU A 18 -5.15 -8.87 8.49
N LEU A 19 -6.39 -8.40 8.36
CA LEU A 19 -7.58 -9.23 8.62
C LEU A 19 -7.68 -10.41 7.65
N ALA A 20 -7.36 -10.21 6.37
CA ALA A 20 -7.32 -11.27 5.37
C ALA A 20 -6.24 -12.32 5.70
N GLY A 21 -5.07 -11.88 6.16
CA GLY A 21 -4.02 -12.77 6.66
C GLY A 21 -4.46 -13.57 7.89
N LEU A 22 -5.08 -12.90 8.88
CA LEU A 22 -5.58 -13.56 10.09
C LEU A 22 -6.67 -14.59 9.78
N LEU A 23 -7.59 -14.26 8.87
CA LEU A 23 -8.60 -15.20 8.38
C LEU A 23 -7.93 -16.38 7.66
N ALA A 24 -6.93 -16.13 6.81
CA ALA A 24 -6.20 -17.20 6.14
C ALA A 24 -5.50 -18.16 7.12
N GLU A 25 -4.96 -17.64 8.22
CA GLU A 25 -4.40 -18.45 9.32
C GLU A 25 -5.47 -19.33 9.99
N LEU A 26 -6.67 -18.78 10.22
CA LEU A 26 -7.78 -19.49 10.86
C LEU A 26 -8.31 -20.65 10.01
N PHE A 27 -8.25 -20.55 8.68
CA PHE A 27 -8.91 -21.50 7.77
C PHE A 27 -7.98 -22.50 7.06
N ARG A 28 -6.68 -22.21 6.84
CA ARG A 28 -5.95 -22.93 5.77
C ARG A 28 -4.42 -23.01 5.88
N ASP A 29 -3.82 -22.93 7.07
CA ASP A 29 -2.36 -23.08 7.35
C ASP A 29 -1.51 -21.78 7.30
N ARG A 30 -0.39 -21.77 8.03
CA ARG A 30 0.49 -20.61 8.27
C ARG A 30 1.16 -20.11 6.99
N ASN A 31 1.45 -20.99 6.04
CA ASN A 31 2.05 -20.61 4.76
C ASN A 31 1.04 -19.88 3.85
N THR A 32 -0.26 -20.19 3.97
CA THR A 32 -1.32 -19.49 3.22
C THR A 32 -1.48 -18.05 3.71
N MET A 33 -1.36 -17.81 5.02
CA MET A 33 -1.39 -16.47 5.61
C MET A 33 -0.26 -15.58 5.05
N LEU A 34 0.98 -16.08 5.05
CA LEU A 34 2.12 -15.32 4.53
C LEU A 34 1.95 -14.98 3.04
N CYS A 35 1.42 -15.92 2.25
CA CYS A 35 1.15 -15.70 0.84
C CYS A 35 0.08 -14.62 0.61
N VAL A 36 -1.02 -14.65 1.38
CA VAL A 36 -2.10 -13.66 1.30
C VAL A 36 -1.61 -12.27 1.72
N LEU A 37 -0.83 -12.19 2.80
CA LEU A 37 -0.23 -10.92 3.24
C LEU A 37 0.75 -10.36 2.20
N ALA A 38 1.63 -11.21 1.67
CA ALA A 38 2.62 -10.81 0.67
C ALA A 38 1.98 -10.35 -0.64
N LEU A 39 0.92 -11.02 -1.09
CA LEU A 39 0.10 -10.58 -2.23
C LEU A 39 -0.60 -9.25 -1.95
N GLY A 40 -1.16 -9.06 -0.75
CA GLY A 40 -1.80 -7.80 -0.37
C GLY A 40 -0.82 -6.63 -0.41
N ILE A 41 0.38 -6.80 0.16
CA ILE A 41 1.46 -5.80 0.16
C ILE A 41 1.96 -5.52 -1.27
N LEU A 42 2.09 -6.56 -2.10
CA LEU A 42 2.47 -6.42 -3.51
C LEU A 42 1.46 -5.56 -4.29
N LEU A 43 0.18 -5.89 -4.15
CA LEU A 43 -0.91 -5.17 -4.82
C LEU A 43 -1.01 -3.72 -4.33
N ASP A 44 -0.82 -3.49 -3.03
CA ASP A 44 -0.75 -2.13 -2.46
C ASP A 44 0.38 -1.31 -3.07
N GLY A 45 1.58 -1.89 -3.17
CA GLY A 45 2.72 -1.25 -3.81
C GLY A 45 2.46 -0.91 -5.27
N ILE A 46 1.88 -1.83 -6.05
CA ILE A 46 1.53 -1.58 -7.45
C ILE A 46 0.45 -0.48 -7.55
N TYR A 47 -0.58 -0.53 -6.70
CA TYR A 47 -1.66 0.45 -6.68
C TYR A 47 -1.13 1.86 -6.40
N ASN A 48 -0.26 2.00 -5.40
CA ASN A 48 0.37 3.28 -5.07
C ASN A 48 1.26 3.80 -6.21
N LEU A 49 2.01 2.92 -6.87
CA LEU A 49 2.86 3.29 -8.00
C LEU A 49 2.05 3.75 -9.21
N VAL A 50 1.02 2.97 -9.59
CA VAL A 50 0.10 3.33 -10.68
C VAL A 50 -0.64 4.62 -10.34
N GLY A 51 -1.10 4.76 -9.10
CA GLY A 51 -1.76 5.96 -8.65
C GLY A 51 -0.87 7.20 -8.67
N TYR A 52 0.43 7.06 -8.40
CA TYR A 52 1.39 8.13 -8.61
C TYR A 52 1.59 8.45 -10.11
N LEU A 53 1.80 7.44 -10.97
CA LEU A 53 2.00 7.62 -12.41
C LEU A 53 0.78 8.26 -13.10
N CYS A 54 -0.42 7.81 -12.73
CA CYS A 54 -1.69 8.35 -13.20
C CYS A 54 -2.11 9.63 -12.46
N ARG A 55 -1.28 10.15 -11.54
CA ARG A 55 -1.51 11.39 -10.77
C ARG A 55 -2.87 11.40 -10.07
N TRP A 56 -3.23 10.32 -9.41
CA TRP A 56 -4.46 10.21 -8.63
C TRP A 56 -4.44 11.14 -7.42
N LYS A 57 -5.47 12.00 -7.33
CA LYS A 57 -5.55 13.07 -6.32
C LYS A 57 -5.56 12.54 -4.88
N HIS A 58 -6.21 11.39 -4.63
CA HIS A 58 -6.26 10.80 -3.29
C HIS A 58 -4.92 10.22 -2.84
N ILE A 59 -4.11 9.70 -3.75
CA ILE A 59 -2.75 9.22 -3.45
C ILE A 59 -1.85 10.40 -3.05
N TYR A 60 -1.93 11.51 -3.78
CA TYR A 60 -1.21 12.73 -3.39
C TYR A 60 -1.59 13.20 -1.98
N LEU A 61 -2.88 13.20 -1.66
CA LEU A 61 -3.38 13.58 -0.33
C LEU A 61 -2.95 12.58 0.75
N CYS A 62 -2.87 11.29 0.41
CA CYS A 62 -2.35 10.25 1.28
C CYS A 62 -0.88 10.55 1.66
N TYR A 63 -0.03 10.86 0.68
CA TYR A 63 1.35 11.27 0.93
C TYR A 63 1.47 12.59 1.71
N GLN A 64 0.65 13.61 1.41
CA GLN A 64 0.64 14.86 2.20
C GLN A 64 0.35 14.60 3.68
N SER A 65 -0.63 13.75 3.96
CA SER A 65 -0.98 13.32 5.31
C SER A 65 0.13 12.50 5.97
N MET A 66 0.86 11.70 5.19
CA MET A 66 2.02 10.93 5.65
C MET A 66 3.19 11.84 6.02
N SER A 67 3.41 12.93 5.27
CA SER A 67 4.41 13.98 5.56
C SER A 67 3.94 14.99 6.62
N HIS A 68 2.95 14.65 7.45
CA HIS A 68 2.36 15.53 8.47
C HIS A 68 1.95 16.92 7.97
N THR A 69 1.68 17.03 6.66
CA THR A 69 1.26 18.27 6.02
C THR A 69 -0.26 18.30 5.94
N LYS A 70 -0.87 19.47 6.15
CA LYS A 70 -2.33 19.63 6.06
C LYS A 70 -2.79 19.25 4.65
N MET A 71 -3.70 18.26 4.55
CA MET A 71 -4.30 17.86 3.29
C MET A 71 -5.03 19.04 2.65
N THR A 72 -4.62 19.43 1.44
CA THR A 72 -5.28 20.49 0.66
C THR A 72 -5.85 19.92 -0.64
N PRO A 73 -7.12 19.46 -0.66
CA PRO A 73 -7.70 18.81 -1.84
C PRO A 73 -7.85 19.73 -3.06
N THR A 74 -7.76 21.04 -2.86
CA THR A 74 -7.81 22.07 -3.90
C THR A 74 -6.44 22.44 -4.47
N ARG A 75 -5.34 22.07 -3.80
CA ARG A 75 -3.97 22.43 -4.18
C ARG A 75 -3.09 21.19 -4.28
N ILE A 76 -2.90 20.73 -5.52
CA ILE A 76 -2.14 19.51 -5.84
C ILE A 76 -0.87 19.92 -6.58
N GLU A 77 0.26 19.85 -5.88
CA GLU A 77 1.58 20.20 -6.40
C GLU A 77 2.45 18.93 -6.45
N TRP A 78 2.26 18.11 -7.47
CA TRP A 78 3.04 16.87 -7.67
C TRP A 78 4.55 17.11 -7.71
N GLU A 79 4.98 18.29 -8.17
CA GLU A 79 6.40 18.69 -8.22
C GLU A 79 7.02 18.85 -6.83
N ARG A 80 6.21 19.16 -5.81
CA ARG A 80 6.68 19.24 -4.42
C ARG A 80 6.77 17.88 -3.74
N LEU A 81 6.18 16.84 -4.33
CA LEU A 81 6.25 15.50 -3.75
C LEU A 81 7.68 14.97 -3.88
N ALA A 82 8.25 14.51 -2.77
CA ALA A 82 9.58 13.92 -2.78
C ALA A 82 9.54 12.66 -3.67
N LYS A 83 10.20 12.71 -4.83
CA LYS A 83 10.26 11.58 -5.77
C LYS A 83 10.78 10.31 -5.09
N LYS A 84 11.69 10.46 -4.13
CA LYS A 84 12.18 9.35 -3.30
C LYS A 84 11.05 8.64 -2.56
N ASP A 85 10.10 9.36 -1.99
CA ASP A 85 9.01 8.75 -1.22
C ASP A 85 7.92 8.21 -2.15
N ALA A 86 7.65 8.94 -3.24
CA ALA A 86 6.68 8.57 -4.27
C ALA A 86 7.01 7.27 -5.01
N TYR A 87 8.29 6.98 -5.23
CA TYR A 87 8.76 5.75 -5.85
C TYR A 87 9.31 4.74 -4.84
N GLY A 88 9.95 5.22 -3.77
CA GLY A 88 10.60 4.38 -2.77
C GLY A 88 9.61 3.59 -1.94
N VAL A 89 8.53 4.21 -1.45
CA VAL A 89 7.51 3.50 -0.67
C VAL A 89 6.86 2.38 -1.50
N PRO A 90 6.36 2.64 -2.74
CA PRO A 90 5.84 1.57 -3.58
C PRO A 90 6.88 0.51 -3.95
N ALA A 91 8.13 0.90 -4.24
CA ALA A 91 9.19 -0.04 -4.58
C ALA A 91 9.53 -0.97 -3.41
N THR A 92 9.61 -0.46 -2.18
CA THR A 92 9.85 -1.28 -0.99
C THR A 92 8.70 -2.25 -0.74
N LEU A 93 7.45 -1.83 -0.92
CA LEU A 93 6.28 -2.70 -0.80
C LEU A 93 6.28 -3.80 -1.87
N ILE A 94 6.55 -3.46 -3.13
CA ILE A 94 6.63 -4.45 -4.22
C ILE A 94 7.73 -5.47 -3.95
N ILE A 95 8.95 -5.02 -3.60
CA ILE A 95 10.07 -5.93 -3.29
C ILE A 95 9.73 -6.81 -2.09
N GLY A 96 9.20 -6.24 -1.01
CA GLY A 96 8.77 -6.98 0.18
C GLY A 96 7.69 -8.02 -0.13
N GLY A 97 6.70 -7.66 -0.96
CA GLY A 97 5.66 -8.58 -1.43
C GLY A 97 6.22 -9.73 -2.26
N ILE A 98 7.14 -9.47 -3.21
CA ILE A 98 7.79 -10.51 -4.01
C ILE A 98 8.58 -11.47 -3.11
N ILE A 99 9.40 -10.94 -2.21
CA ILE A 99 10.19 -11.75 -1.27
C ILE A 99 9.26 -12.59 -0.39
N GLY A 100 8.18 -12.00 0.14
CA GLY A 100 7.21 -12.71 0.96
C GLY A 100 6.53 -13.87 0.22
N ILE A 101 6.18 -13.67 -1.06
CA ILE A 101 5.62 -14.74 -1.90
C ILE A 101 6.65 -15.85 -2.13
N LEU A 102 7.88 -15.50 -2.48
CA LEU A 102 8.96 -16.48 -2.68
C LEU A 102 9.18 -17.30 -1.42
N VAL A 103 9.32 -16.64 -0.27
CA VAL A 103 9.47 -17.29 1.04
C VAL A 103 8.30 -18.22 1.34
N SER A 104 7.06 -17.80 1.06
CA SER A 104 5.86 -18.63 1.26
C SER A 104 5.83 -19.88 0.37
N ILE A 105 6.41 -19.81 -0.82
CA ILE A 105 6.52 -20.94 -1.75
C ILE A 105 7.64 -21.89 -1.36
N PHE A 106 8.80 -21.35 -0.95
CA PHE A 106 10.00 -22.14 -0.61
C PHE A 106 10.02 -22.71 0.82
N LEU A 107 9.27 -22.13 1.76
CA LEU A 107 9.09 -22.65 3.13
C LEU A 107 7.94 -23.67 3.25
N LYS A 108 7.49 -24.24 2.13
CA LYS A 108 6.50 -25.33 2.10
C LYS A 108 7.16 -26.67 2.45
#